data_AF-A0A7K4GXU4-F1
#
_entry.id   AF-A0A7K4GXU4-F1
#
_cell.length_a   1.000
_cell.length_b   1.000
_cell.length_c   1.000
_cell.angle_alpha   90.00
_cell.angle_beta   90.00
_cell.angle_gamma   90.00
#
_symmetry.space_group_name_H-M   'P 1'
#
loop_
_entity.id
_entity.type
_entity.pdbx_description
1 polymer ?
#
loop_
_entity_poly.entity_id
_entity_poly.type
_entity_poly.pdbx_seq_one_letter_code
_entity_poly.pdbx_strand_id
1 'polypeptide(L)'
;MKHPNFKVYDPEHHVLTPAVILTALRNNDIKKFNGSEITLFDIKEAIRRSSKIPGGWCGFYGSCGAGMGSGVAISIFTGATPATDYPRTLANQITSRSLNKIADNLEHCCKRSVKLSIFETLTFLKEIFDIEVGYTYSKCIFSLKNDKCEKKKCPIF
;
A
#
# COMPACT_ATOMS: atom_id res chain seq x y z
N MET A 1 -6.04 2.20 -10.70
CA MET A 1 -7.27 1.41 -10.39
C MET A 1 -8.45 1.59 -11.36
N LYS A 2 -8.47 2.57 -12.30
CA LYS A 2 -9.58 2.74 -13.27
C LYS A 2 -9.57 1.74 -14.44
N HIS A 3 -8.41 1.17 -14.75
CA HIS A 3 -8.21 0.23 -15.85
C HIS A 3 -9.14 -1.00 -15.71
N PRO A 4 -9.72 -1.52 -16.81
CA PRO A 4 -10.76 -2.58 -16.77
C PRO A 4 -10.31 -3.90 -16.10
N ASN A 5 -9.01 -4.19 -16.14
CA ASN A 5 -8.41 -5.36 -15.47
C ASN A 5 -8.25 -5.19 -13.95
N PHE A 6 -8.59 -4.03 -13.38
CA PHE A 6 -8.63 -3.85 -11.93
C PHE A 6 -10.08 -3.92 -11.46
N LYS A 7 -10.57 -5.14 -11.19
CA LYS A 7 -11.91 -5.36 -10.64
C LYS A 7 -12.04 -4.77 -9.23
N VAL A 8 -13.21 -4.88 -8.59
CA VAL A 8 -13.34 -4.40 -7.18
C VAL A 8 -12.57 -5.31 -6.23
N TYR A 9 -12.60 -6.61 -6.50
CA TYR A 9 -11.94 -7.67 -5.74
C TYR A 9 -10.95 -8.36 -6.67
N ASP A 10 -9.66 -8.24 -6.40
CA ASP A 10 -8.61 -8.86 -7.24
C ASP A 10 -7.22 -8.75 -6.60
N PRO A 11 -6.33 -9.75 -6.75
CA PRO A 11 -4.98 -9.71 -6.19
C PRO A 11 -4.07 -8.66 -6.86
N GLU A 12 -4.43 -8.11 -8.01
CA GLU A 12 -3.73 -7.01 -8.69
C GLU A 12 -3.60 -5.78 -7.78
N HIS A 13 -4.53 -5.60 -6.83
CA HIS A 13 -4.47 -4.55 -5.82
C HIS A 13 -3.29 -4.72 -4.85
N HIS A 14 -2.88 -5.96 -4.59
CA HIS A 14 -1.73 -6.27 -3.73
C HIS A 14 -0.43 -5.80 -4.36
N VAL A 15 -0.31 -6.02 -5.68
CA VAL A 15 0.82 -5.60 -6.51
C VAL A 15 0.84 -4.08 -6.69
N LEU A 16 -0.33 -3.48 -6.93
CA LEU A 16 -0.43 -2.06 -7.19
C LEU A 16 0.10 -1.21 -6.03
N THR A 17 -0.23 -1.59 -4.79
CA THR A 17 0.04 -0.78 -3.59
C THR A 17 1.52 -0.37 -3.46
N PRO A 18 2.49 -1.30 -3.37
CA PRO A 18 3.89 -0.90 -3.27
C PRO A 18 4.45 -0.29 -4.56
N ALA A 19 3.97 -0.76 -5.72
CA ALA A 19 4.45 -0.26 -7.00
C ALA A 19 4.16 1.25 -7.15
N VAL A 20 2.96 1.70 -6.79
CA VAL A 20 2.61 3.13 -6.88
C VAL A 20 3.30 3.97 -5.81
N ILE A 21 3.52 3.43 -4.61
CA ILE A 21 4.25 4.13 -3.54
C ILE A 21 5.69 4.40 -4.00
N LEU A 22 6.42 3.36 -4.41
CA LEU A 22 7.81 3.52 -4.88
C LEU A 22 7.90 4.38 -6.14
N THR A 23 6.93 4.26 -7.06
CA THR A 23 6.88 5.13 -8.25
C THR A 23 6.65 6.59 -7.85
N ALA A 24 5.78 6.87 -6.89
CA ALA A 24 5.54 8.23 -6.42
C ALA A 24 6.79 8.83 -5.75
N LEU A 25 7.47 8.06 -4.90
CA LEU A 25 8.74 8.48 -4.29
C LEU A 25 9.79 8.78 -5.35
N ARG A 26 9.97 7.88 -6.31
CA ARG A 26 10.89 8.06 -7.44
C ARG A 26 10.56 9.33 -8.25
N ASN A 27 9.30 9.57 -8.56
CA ASN A 27 8.88 10.72 -9.36
C ASN A 27 8.99 12.06 -8.61
N ASN A 28 9.23 12.03 -7.30
CA ASN A 28 9.50 13.22 -6.48
C ASN A 28 10.98 13.28 -6.04
N ASP A 29 11.88 12.60 -6.77
CA ASP A 29 13.32 12.57 -6.53
C ASP A 29 13.73 12.14 -5.10
N ILE A 30 12.86 11.37 -4.44
CA ILE A 30 13.13 10.85 -3.09
C ILE A 30 14.13 9.70 -3.19
N LYS A 31 15.24 9.82 -2.45
CA LYS A 31 16.25 8.76 -2.34
C LYS A 31 15.82 7.71 -1.33
N LYS A 32 16.26 6.48 -1.57
CA LYS A 32 16.16 5.38 -0.60
C LYS A 32 16.86 5.77 0.70
N PHE A 33 16.56 5.02 1.75
CA PHE A 33 17.12 5.26 3.08
C PHE A 33 18.66 5.30 3.12
N ASN A 34 19.32 4.59 2.21
CA ASN A 34 20.77 4.58 2.06
C ASN A 34 21.34 5.67 1.12
N GLY A 35 20.51 6.62 0.68
CA GLY A 35 20.89 7.72 -0.23
C GLY A 35 20.88 7.38 -1.73
N SER A 36 20.67 6.11 -2.12
CA SER A 36 20.63 5.73 -3.53
C SER A 36 19.27 6.02 -4.20
N GLU A 37 19.25 6.10 -5.52
CA GLU A 37 18.02 6.30 -6.30
C GLU A 37 17.04 5.12 -6.16
N ILE A 38 15.75 5.43 -6.23
CA ILE A 38 14.72 4.41 -6.48
C ILE A 38 14.71 4.10 -7.98
N THR A 39 15.03 2.85 -8.31
CA THR A 39 15.18 2.40 -9.69
C THR A 39 13.92 1.69 -10.21
N LEU A 40 13.83 1.49 -11.53
CA LEU A 40 12.82 0.60 -12.09
C LEU A 40 12.97 -0.85 -11.62
N PHE A 41 14.18 -1.27 -11.24
CA PHE A 41 14.40 -2.59 -10.66
C PHE A 41 13.73 -2.70 -9.30
N ASP A 42 13.84 -1.69 -8.44
CA ASP A 42 13.17 -1.65 -7.14
C ASP A 42 11.63 -1.77 -7.29
N ILE A 43 11.04 -1.09 -8.27
CA ILE A 43 9.59 -1.17 -8.56
C ILE A 43 9.20 -2.56 -9.09
N LYS A 44 10.02 -3.15 -9.98
CA LYS A 44 9.79 -4.53 -10.46
C LYS A 44 9.92 -5.56 -9.33
N GLU A 45 10.84 -5.35 -8.40
CA GLU A 45 11.02 -6.21 -7.25
C GLU A 45 9.82 -6.11 -6.29
N ALA A 46 9.26 -4.91 -6.08
CA ALA A 46 8.00 -4.74 -5.35
C ALA A 46 6.86 -5.53 -5.99
N ILE A 47 6.72 -5.42 -7.31
CA ILE A 47 5.72 -6.17 -8.07
C ILE A 47 5.91 -7.68 -7.87
N ARG A 48 7.14 -8.18 -8.02
CA ARG A 48 7.47 -9.61 -7.87
C ARG A 48 7.25 -10.14 -6.45
N ARG A 49 7.55 -9.34 -5.41
CA ARG A 49 7.30 -9.74 -4.01
C ARG A 49 5.80 -9.77 -3.73
N SER A 50 5.07 -8.73 -4.13
CA SER A 50 3.64 -8.63 -3.85
C SER A 50 2.76 -9.53 -4.72
N SER A 51 3.22 -9.97 -5.89
CA SER A 51 2.50 -10.97 -6.69
C SER A 51 2.44 -12.34 -6.01
N LYS A 52 3.28 -12.58 -4.99
CA LYS A 52 3.26 -13.78 -4.16
C LYS A 52 2.25 -13.71 -3.03
N ILE A 53 1.61 -12.55 -2.82
CA ILE A 53 0.54 -12.40 -1.82
C ILE A 53 -0.76 -12.95 -2.43
N PRO A 54 -1.29 -14.08 -1.95
CA PRO A 54 -2.44 -14.70 -2.57
C PRO A 54 -3.73 -13.90 -2.36
N GLY A 55 -4.64 -14.03 -3.33
CA GLY A 55 -6.01 -13.52 -3.21
C GLY A 55 -6.73 -14.10 -1.99
N GLY A 56 -7.63 -13.32 -1.38
CA GLY A 56 -8.48 -13.77 -0.27
C GLY A 56 -7.81 -13.83 1.11
N TRP A 57 -6.49 -13.59 1.21
CA TRP A 57 -5.78 -13.64 2.50
C TRP A 57 -6.29 -12.66 3.56
N CYS A 58 -6.91 -11.56 3.15
CA CYS A 58 -7.61 -10.65 4.06
C CYS A 58 -8.70 -11.36 4.88
N GLY A 59 -9.41 -12.32 4.30
CA GLY A 59 -10.48 -13.07 4.96
C GLY A 59 -10.00 -14.41 5.54
N PHE A 60 -9.12 -15.13 4.83
CA PHE A 60 -8.69 -16.47 5.26
C PHE A 60 -7.53 -16.47 6.26
N TYR A 61 -6.68 -15.44 6.25
CA TYR A 61 -5.45 -15.37 7.06
C TYR A 61 -5.32 -14.06 7.84
N GLY A 62 -6.36 -13.21 7.82
CA GLY A 62 -6.41 -11.94 8.57
C GLY A 62 -5.45 -10.86 8.11
N SER A 63 -4.78 -11.03 6.96
CA SER A 63 -3.75 -10.10 6.48
C SER A 63 -4.08 -9.61 5.07
N CYS A 64 -4.54 -8.36 4.96
CA CYS A 64 -4.88 -7.76 3.68
C CYS A 64 -3.63 -7.50 2.83
N GLY A 65 -3.66 -7.95 1.56
CA GLY A 65 -2.54 -7.81 0.65
C GLY A 65 -2.19 -6.35 0.30
N ALA A 66 -3.14 -5.43 0.36
CA ALA A 66 -2.84 -4.00 0.25
C ALA A 66 -2.00 -3.50 1.44
N GLY A 67 -2.39 -3.88 2.68
CA GLY A 67 -1.66 -3.49 3.88
C GLY A 67 -0.25 -4.10 3.95
N MET A 68 -0.11 -5.37 3.56
CA MET A 68 1.22 -6.00 3.38
C MET A 68 2.02 -5.32 2.28
N GLY A 69 1.35 -4.82 1.24
CA GLY A 69 1.95 -4.01 0.19
C GLY A 69 2.66 -2.77 0.73
N SER A 70 2.11 -2.08 1.73
CA SER A 70 2.80 -0.96 2.41
C SER A 70 4.14 -1.41 3.00
N GLY A 71 4.17 -2.57 3.67
CA GLY A 71 5.38 -3.17 4.21
C GLY A 71 6.41 -3.53 3.15
N VAL A 72 5.96 -4.10 2.01
CA VAL A 72 6.84 -4.38 0.87
C VAL A 72 7.48 -3.11 0.32
N ALA A 73 6.72 -2.01 0.22
CA ALA A 73 7.24 -0.73 -0.24
C ALA A 73 8.34 -0.20 0.69
N ILE A 74 8.06 -0.14 2.00
CA ILE A 74 9.03 0.33 3.00
C ILE A 74 10.23 -0.62 3.10
N SER A 75 10.04 -1.93 2.97
CA SER A 75 11.13 -2.90 2.93
C SER A 75 12.10 -2.60 1.79
N ILE A 76 11.59 -2.33 0.59
CA ILE A 76 12.45 -1.99 -0.56
C ILE A 76 13.09 -0.61 -0.39
N PHE A 77 12.31 0.37 0.06
CA PHE A 77 12.78 1.74 0.29
C PHE A 77 13.93 1.81 1.32
N THR A 78 13.86 0.98 2.36
CA THR A 78 14.85 0.95 3.45
C THR A 78 15.94 -0.10 3.29
N GLY A 79 15.86 -0.94 2.26
CA GLY A 79 16.79 -2.06 2.08
C GLY A 79 16.62 -3.19 3.11
N ALA A 80 15.41 -3.36 3.67
CA ALA A 80 15.15 -4.36 4.68
C ALA A 80 15.30 -5.79 4.17
N THR A 81 15.91 -6.63 5.01
CA THR A 81 15.98 -8.08 4.87
C THR A 81 15.54 -8.75 6.18
N PRO A 82 15.35 -10.08 6.23
CA PRO A 82 15.08 -10.77 7.48
C PRO A 82 16.15 -10.56 8.57
N ALA A 83 17.38 -10.22 8.18
CA ALA A 83 18.53 -10.06 9.08
C ALA A 83 18.84 -8.59 9.44
N THR A 84 18.12 -7.61 8.89
CA THR A 84 18.30 -6.19 9.27
C THR A 84 17.36 -5.82 10.42
N ASP A 85 17.85 -5.13 11.44
CA ASP A 85 17.04 -4.80 12.62
C ASP A 85 16.01 -3.69 12.34
N TYR A 86 16.50 -2.45 12.19
CA TYR A 86 15.65 -1.27 12.08
C TYR A 86 14.81 -1.25 10.79
N PRO A 87 15.38 -1.47 9.58
CA PRO A 87 14.59 -1.55 8.34
C PRO A 87 13.45 -2.61 8.37
N ARG A 88 13.71 -3.80 8.92
CA ARG A 88 12.68 -4.84 9.08
C ARG A 88 11.60 -4.41 10.05
N THR A 89 11.96 -3.72 11.12
CA THR A 89 11.03 -3.17 12.11
C THR A 89 10.09 -2.17 11.46
N LEU A 90 10.62 -1.23 10.68
CA LEU A 90 9.82 -0.23 9.95
C LEU A 90 8.82 -0.89 8.97
N ALA A 91 9.25 -1.91 8.23
CA ALA A 91 8.38 -2.64 7.31
C ALA A 91 7.22 -3.35 8.04
N ASN A 92 7.47 -3.95 9.21
CA ASN A 92 6.42 -4.57 10.02
C ASN A 92 5.49 -3.54 10.65
N GLN A 93 6.03 -2.42 11.15
CA GLN A 93 5.24 -1.34 11.73
C GLN A 93 4.25 -0.75 10.73
N ILE A 94 4.70 -0.40 9.52
CA ILE A 94 3.77 0.15 8.52
C ILE A 94 2.74 -0.88 8.05
N THR A 95 3.11 -2.17 8.01
CA THR A 95 2.16 -3.25 7.72
C THR A 95 1.07 -3.28 8.78
N SER A 96 1.45 -3.30 10.06
CA SER A 96 0.52 -3.28 11.19
C SER A 96 -0.40 -2.07 11.17
N ARG A 97 0.16 -0.86 10.96
CA ARG A 97 -0.61 0.39 10.87
C ARG A 97 -1.61 0.37 9.72
N SER A 98 -1.18 -0.07 8.54
CA SER A 98 -2.06 -0.18 7.35
C SER A 98 -3.18 -1.19 7.59
N LEU A 99 -2.88 -2.34 8.19
CA LEU A 99 -3.89 -3.34 8.55
C LEU A 99 -4.88 -2.80 9.59
N ASN A 100 -4.39 -2.04 10.58
CA ASN A 100 -5.25 -1.38 11.57
C ASN A 100 -6.21 -0.38 10.91
N LYS A 101 -5.76 0.42 9.94
CA LYS A 101 -6.64 1.31 9.17
C LYS A 101 -7.68 0.55 8.35
N ILE A 102 -7.31 -0.62 7.82
CA ILE A 102 -8.21 -1.47 7.02
C ILE A 102 -9.26 -2.18 7.88
N ALA A 103 -8.96 -2.44 9.16
CA ALA A 103 -9.88 -3.04 10.12
C ALA A 103 -10.97 -2.05 10.57
N ASP A 104 -11.74 -1.56 9.59
CA ASP A 104 -12.68 -0.43 9.72
C ASP A 104 -14.13 -0.85 9.99
N ASN A 105 -14.39 -2.14 10.24
CA ASN A 105 -15.72 -2.72 10.46
C ASN A 105 -16.71 -2.52 9.29
N LEU A 106 -16.20 -2.32 8.08
CA LEU A 106 -17.01 -2.15 6.87
C LEU A 106 -16.84 -3.34 5.92
N GLU A 107 -17.83 -3.53 5.05
CA GLU A 107 -17.84 -4.51 3.96
C GLU A 107 -16.55 -4.49 3.16
N HIS A 108 -16.07 -5.68 2.79
CA HIS A 108 -14.80 -5.84 2.08
C HIS A 108 -14.77 -4.97 0.81
N CYS A 109 -13.66 -4.23 0.61
CA CYS A 109 -13.43 -3.41 -0.57
C CYS A 109 -11.92 -3.21 -0.83
N CYS A 110 -11.35 -3.88 -1.83
CA CYS A 110 -9.91 -3.74 -2.13
C CYS A 110 -9.54 -2.31 -2.55
N LYS A 111 -10.45 -1.55 -3.18
CA LYS A 111 -10.21 -0.13 -3.52
C LYS A 111 -9.99 0.73 -2.27
N ARG A 112 -10.76 0.46 -1.21
CA ARG A 112 -10.62 1.12 0.09
C ARG A 112 -9.32 0.73 0.75
N SER A 113 -9.02 -0.57 0.81
CA SER A 113 -7.80 -1.07 1.43
C SER A 113 -6.54 -0.49 0.78
N VAL A 114 -6.49 -0.40 -0.56
CA VAL A 114 -5.37 0.24 -1.27
C VAL A 114 -5.24 1.72 -0.91
N LYS A 115 -6.32 2.50 -0.97
CA LYS A 115 -6.26 3.93 -0.64
C LYS A 115 -5.80 4.16 0.79
N LEU A 116 -6.39 3.46 1.76
CA LEU A 116 -6.01 3.57 3.18
C LEU A 116 -4.55 3.18 3.41
N SER A 117 -4.08 2.12 2.75
CA SER A 117 -2.68 1.67 2.83
C SER A 117 -1.69 2.70 2.27
N ILE A 118 -2.01 3.30 1.12
CA ILE A 118 -1.18 4.37 0.54
C ILE A 118 -1.16 5.58 1.47
N PHE A 119 -2.33 6.05 1.94
CA PHE A 119 -2.42 7.18 2.85
C PHE A 119 -1.60 6.96 4.12
N GLU A 120 -1.78 5.82 4.77
CA GLU A 120 -1.04 5.49 5.98
C GLU A 120 0.47 5.40 5.72
N THR A 121 0.89 4.91 4.54
CA THR A 121 2.31 4.90 4.16
C THR A 121 2.87 6.29 3.97
N LEU A 122 2.13 7.21 3.35
CA LEU A 122 2.58 8.61 3.20
C LEU A 122 2.66 9.31 4.56
N THR A 123 1.69 9.11 5.44
CA THR A 123 1.74 9.60 6.82
C THR A 123 2.96 9.04 7.56
N PHE A 124 3.20 7.73 7.45
CA PHE A 124 4.36 7.09 8.06
C PHE A 124 5.69 7.61 7.51
N LEU A 125 5.78 7.87 6.20
CA LEU A 125 6.97 8.45 5.58
C LEU A 125 7.25 9.85 6.12
N LYS A 126 6.21 10.67 6.32
CA LYS A 126 6.34 11.98 6.96
C LYS A 126 6.78 11.86 8.41
N GLU A 127 6.13 11.00 9.20
CA GLU A 127 6.42 10.84 10.63
C GLU A 127 7.84 10.31 10.91
N ILE A 128 8.32 9.36 10.09
CA ILE A 128 9.57 8.64 10.38
C ILE A 128 10.77 9.21 9.62
N PHE A 129 10.58 9.72 8.41
CA PHE A 129 11.67 10.15 7.54
C PHE A 129 11.57 11.63 7.12
N ASP A 130 10.55 12.36 7.60
CA ASP A 130 10.25 13.73 7.18
C ASP A 130 10.03 13.88 5.66
N ILE A 131 9.59 12.81 4.99
CA ILE A 131 9.34 12.79 3.56
C ILE A 131 7.88 13.14 3.28
N GLU A 132 7.66 14.23 2.54
CA GLU A 132 6.35 14.58 2.00
C GLU A 132 6.27 14.25 0.51
N VAL A 133 5.25 13.48 0.15
CA VAL A 133 4.85 13.28 -1.25
C VAL A 133 3.58 14.07 -1.45
N GLY A 134 3.60 15.05 -2.36
CA GLY A 134 2.46 15.92 -2.65
C GLY A 134 1.24 15.12 -3.12
N TYR A 135 0.38 14.72 -2.17
CA TYR A 135 -0.82 13.96 -2.44
C TYR A 135 -2.00 14.56 -1.69
N THR A 136 -2.95 15.10 -2.46
CA THR A 136 -4.22 15.56 -1.91
C THR A 136 -5.23 14.43 -1.93
N TYR A 137 -5.90 14.24 -0.80
CA TYR A 137 -7.02 13.31 -0.68
C TYR A 137 -8.06 13.57 -1.78
N SER A 138 -8.45 12.51 -2.49
CA SER A 138 -9.53 12.54 -3.46
C SER A 138 -10.62 11.55 -3.07
N LYS A 139 -11.88 11.97 -3.23
CA LYS A 139 -13.07 11.15 -3.00
C LYS A 139 -13.05 9.85 -3.82
N CYS A 140 -13.73 8.82 -3.34
CA CYS A 140 -13.79 7.55 -4.03
C CYS A 140 -14.76 7.61 -5.20
N ILE A 141 -14.24 7.36 -6.39
CA ILE A 141 -15.02 7.32 -7.64
C ILE A 141 -15.52 5.91 -8.01
N PHE A 142 -15.31 4.92 -7.15
CA PHE A 142 -15.63 3.51 -7.42
C PHE A 142 -16.88 3.02 -6.68
N SER A 143 -17.58 3.89 -5.95
CA SER A 143 -18.74 3.54 -5.13
C SER A 143 -19.85 2.86 -5.93
N LEU A 144 -20.07 3.28 -7.19
CA LEU A 144 -21.06 2.68 -8.09
C LEU A 144 -20.63 1.34 -8.70
N LYS A 145 -19.36 0.93 -8.56
CA LYS A 145 -18.86 -0.35 -9.10
C LYS A 145 -18.88 -1.49 -8.07
N ASN A 146 -19.16 -1.18 -6.81
CA ASN A 146 -19.21 -2.15 -5.73
C ASN A 146 -20.64 -2.19 -5.17
N ASP A 147 -21.37 -3.26 -5.46
CA ASP A 147 -22.76 -3.42 -5.02
C ASP A 147 -22.90 -3.51 -3.49
N LYS A 148 -21.81 -3.84 -2.79
CA LYS A 148 -21.72 -3.84 -1.32
C LYS A 148 -21.14 -2.54 -0.76
N CYS A 149 -21.06 -1.47 -1.55
CA CYS A 149 -20.48 -0.21 -1.07
C CYS A 149 -21.39 0.44 -0.02
N GLU A 150 -20.83 0.66 1.18
CA GLU A 150 -21.53 1.34 2.29
C GLU A 150 -21.51 2.88 2.22
N LYS A 151 -21.05 3.44 1.09
CA LYS A 151 -21.10 4.87 0.73
C LYS A 151 -20.63 5.77 1.88
N LYS A 152 -21.51 6.58 2.47
CA LYS A 152 -21.19 7.59 3.50
C LYS A 152 -20.51 7.04 4.76
N LYS A 153 -20.63 5.73 5.04
CA LYS A 153 -19.88 5.10 6.14
C LYS A 153 -18.40 4.89 5.82
N CYS A 154 -18.05 4.86 4.54
CA CYS A 154 -16.70 4.62 4.07
C CYS A 154 -15.81 5.86 4.31
N PRO A 155 -14.63 5.71 4.95
CA PRO A 155 -13.72 6.83 5.24
C PRO A 155 -13.16 7.50 3.98
N ILE A 156 -13.27 6.83 2.83
CA ILE A 156 -12.78 7.35 1.55
C ILE A 156 -13.88 7.86 0.60
N PHE A 157 -15.15 7.97 1.04
CA PHE A 157 -16.29 8.30 0.17
C PHE A 157 -16.15 9.66 -0.51
#